data_AF-A0A6A6ZXP7-F1
#
_entry.id   AF-A0A6A6ZXP7-F1
#
_cell.length_a   1.000
_cell.length_b   1.000
_cell.length_c   1.000
_cell.angle_alpha   90.00
_cell.angle_beta   90.00
_cell.angle_gamma   90.00
#
_symmetry.space_group_name_H-M   'P 1'
#
loop_
_entity.id
_entity.type
_entity.pdbx_description
1 polymer ?
#
loop_
_entity_poly.entity_id
_entity_poly.type
_entity_poly.pdbx_seq_one_letter_code
_entity_poly.pdbx_strand_id
1 'polypeptide(L)'
;IDSLQTPSAYTLVFDGNPIPARTAEVFVIVQRVAALQSALDRSYGLGVPSPSCFDRRFCKGYIYEGFPQAVQDIFDRTSAIQCNFDLHTSPTPEEVLEKQKGQSLQAWEKAWARHEPSKFQTAPPLPPWHLFRWRRALPW
;
A
#
# COMPACT_ATOMS: atom_id res chain seq x y z
N ILE A 1 36.15 2.61 23.37
CA ILE A 1 35.12 1.93 22.55
C ILE A 1 33.86 2.73 22.79
N ASP A 2 33.58 3.70 21.91
CA ASP A 2 32.33 4.44 21.97
C ASP A 2 31.18 3.47 21.71
N SER A 3 30.32 3.34 22.71
CA SER A 3 29.07 2.61 22.62
C SER A 3 28.22 3.22 21.52
N LEU A 4 28.02 2.49 20.43
CA LEU A 4 27.03 2.80 19.38
C LEU A 4 25.65 2.93 20.04
N GLN A 5 25.27 4.15 20.35
CA GLN A 5 23.97 4.50 20.90
C GLN A 5 22.95 4.30 19.78
N THR A 6 22.21 3.19 19.82
CA THR A 6 21.12 2.97 18.87
C THR A 6 20.11 4.10 19.04
N PRO A 7 19.72 4.79 17.96
CA PRO A 7 18.74 5.87 18.06
C PRO A 7 17.45 5.33 18.68
N SER A 8 16.86 6.11 19.59
CA SER A 8 15.64 5.74 20.32
C SER A 8 14.39 5.71 19.43
N ALA A 9 14.49 6.18 18.19
CA ALA A 9 13.46 6.12 17.17
C ALA A 9 14.10 6.12 15.77
N TYR A 10 13.45 5.46 14.81
CA TYR A 10 13.81 5.48 13.39
C TYR A 10 12.59 5.85 12.56
N THR A 11 12.81 6.60 11.49
CA THR A 11 11.80 6.90 10.46
C THR A 11 12.18 6.13 9.21
N LEU A 12 11.22 5.43 8.62
CA LEU A 12 11.41 4.78 7.32
C LEU A 12 10.85 5.70 6.24
N VAL A 13 11.68 6.06 5.26
CA VAL A 13 11.24 6.90 4.15
C VAL A 13 11.13 6.05 2.89
N PHE A 14 9.93 5.98 2.31
CA PHE A 14 9.75 5.53 0.95
C PHE A 14 10.23 6.63 0.01
N ASP A 15 11.38 6.37 -0.61
CA ASP A 15 12.01 7.27 -1.56
C ASP A 15 11.42 7.06 -2.96
N GLY A 16 10.77 8.09 -3.50
CA GLY A 16 10.21 8.11 -4.85
C GLY A 16 11.18 8.56 -5.94
N ASN A 17 12.43 8.90 -5.60
CA ASN A 17 13.41 9.32 -6.60
C ASN A 17 13.78 8.19 -7.58
N PRO A 18 14.12 8.51 -8.84
CA PRO A 18 14.18 9.86 -9.43
C PRO A 18 12.84 10.36 -10.00
N ILE A 19 11.77 9.56 -9.95
CA ILE A 19 10.48 9.90 -10.57
C ILE A 19 9.35 9.85 -9.53
N PRO A 20 9.29 10.82 -8.61
CA PRO A 20 8.32 10.80 -7.50
C PRO A 20 6.87 10.72 -7.98
N ALA A 21 6.53 11.33 -9.13
CA ALA A 21 5.20 11.25 -9.72
C ALA A 21 4.77 9.80 -10.09
N ARG A 22 5.68 8.98 -10.62
CA ARG A 22 5.37 7.57 -10.95
C ARG A 22 5.24 6.72 -9.70
N THR A 23 6.03 7.02 -8.67
CA THR A 23 5.92 6.36 -7.37
C THR A 23 4.59 6.69 -6.69
N ALA A 24 4.14 7.95 -6.79
CA ALA A 24 2.83 8.37 -6.31
C ALA A 24 1.67 7.62 -7.01
N GLU A 25 1.77 7.37 -8.32
CA GLU A 25 0.79 6.56 -9.08
C GLU A 25 0.65 5.13 -8.52
N VAL A 26 1.75 4.50 -8.09
CA VAL A 26 1.71 3.18 -7.42
C VAL A 26 0.94 3.27 -6.11
N PHE A 27 1.18 4.32 -5.34
CA PHE A 27 0.51 4.53 -4.06
C PHE A 27 -1.00 4.78 -4.19
N VAL A 28 -1.49 5.27 -5.34
CA VAL A 28 -2.94 5.34 -5.61
C VAL A 28 -3.57 3.95 -5.55
N ILE A 29 -2.89 2.92 -6.04
CA ILE A 29 -3.39 1.54 -5.94
C ILE A 29 -3.44 1.10 -4.49
N VAL A 30 -2.37 1.34 -3.72
CA VAL A 30 -2.31 0.98 -2.30
C VAL A 30 -3.45 1.60 -1.52
N GLN A 31 -3.71 2.90 -1.75
CA GLN A 31 -4.81 3.60 -1.09
C GLN A 31 -6.19 3.09 -1.54
N ARG A 32 -6.40 2.80 -2.83
CA ARG A 32 -7.66 2.20 -3.31
C ARG A 32 -7.90 0.81 -2.71
N VAL A 33 -6.85 0.02 -2.59
CA VAL A 33 -6.84 -1.31 -1.96
C VAL A 33 -7.20 -1.19 -0.48
N ALA A 34 -6.67 -0.19 0.22
CA ALA A 34 -7.03 0.13 1.60
C ALA A 34 -8.52 0.53 1.73
N ALA A 35 -9.00 1.40 0.83
CA ALA A 35 -10.40 1.82 0.81
C ALA A 35 -11.36 0.66 0.55
N LEU A 36 -11.02 -0.26 -0.37
CA LEU A 36 -11.80 -1.47 -0.65
C LEU A 36 -11.87 -2.40 0.56
N GLN A 37 -10.74 -2.67 1.21
CA GLN A 37 -10.74 -3.50 2.41
C GLN A 37 -11.52 -2.84 3.54
N SER A 38 -11.34 -1.53 3.76
CA SER A 38 -12.10 -0.79 4.78
C SER A 38 -13.61 -0.79 4.51
N ALA A 39 -14.02 -0.68 3.24
CA ALA A 39 -15.42 -0.74 2.85
C ALA A 39 -16.01 -2.14 3.06
N LEU A 40 -15.28 -3.20 2.68
CA LEU A 40 -15.68 -4.58 2.94
C LEU A 40 -15.83 -4.84 4.44
N ASP A 41 -14.88 -4.37 5.25
CA ASP A 41 -14.91 -4.53 6.71
C ASP A 41 -16.15 -3.88 7.32
N ARG A 42 -16.50 -2.68 6.86
CA ARG A 42 -17.73 -1.99 7.28
C ARG A 42 -19.00 -2.71 6.81
N SER A 43 -18.98 -3.32 5.63
CA SER A 43 -20.14 -4.05 5.10
C SER A 43 -20.55 -5.24 5.99
N TYR A 44 -19.59 -5.84 6.71
CA TYR A 44 -19.90 -6.90 7.68
C TYR A 44 -20.77 -6.41 8.84
N GLY A 45 -20.59 -5.16 9.28
CA GLY A 45 -21.46 -4.52 10.28
C GLY A 45 -22.86 -4.17 9.78
N LEU A 46 -23.09 -4.22 8.46
CA LEU A 46 -24.35 -3.83 7.80
C LEU A 46 -25.19 -5.03 7.34
N GLY A 47 -24.87 -6.24 7.81
CA GLY A 47 -25.66 -7.45 7.54
C GLY A 47 -25.05 -8.42 6.55
N VAL A 48 -23.84 -8.16 6.03
CA VAL A 48 -23.04 -9.20 5.36
C VAL A 48 -22.44 -10.11 6.44
N PRO A 49 -22.57 -11.45 6.36
CA PRO A 49 -21.94 -12.34 7.34
C PRO A 49 -20.44 -12.07 7.43
N SER A 50 -19.98 -11.74 8.64
CA SER A 50 -18.56 -11.52 8.90
C SER A 50 -17.83 -12.87 8.89
N PRO A 51 -16.78 -13.07 8.07
CA PRO A 51 -15.98 -14.27 8.13
C PRO A 51 -15.16 -14.29 9.42
N SER A 52 -14.70 -15.47 9.84
CA SER A 52 -13.73 -15.57 10.93
C SER A 52 -12.44 -14.81 10.58
N CYS A 53 -11.64 -14.44 11.58
CA CYS A 53 -10.35 -13.80 11.34
C CYS A 53 -9.41 -14.65 10.46
N PHE A 54 -9.53 -15.98 10.53
CA PHE A 54 -8.80 -16.92 9.68
C PHE A 54 -9.35 -16.93 8.25
N ASP A 55 -10.67 -16.96 8.07
CA ASP A 55 -11.31 -16.99 6.75
C ASP A 55 -11.08 -15.68 5.98
N ARG A 56 -11.04 -14.54 6.68
CA ARG A 56 -10.74 -13.23 6.09
C ARG A 56 -9.39 -13.23 5.36
N ARG A 57 -8.40 -13.99 5.83
CA ARG A 57 -7.08 -14.10 5.18
C ARG A 57 -7.13 -14.75 3.80
N PHE A 58 -8.18 -15.52 3.53
CA PHE A 58 -8.38 -16.18 2.24
C PHE A 58 -9.31 -15.38 1.31
N CYS A 59 -9.94 -14.31 1.81
CA CYS A 59 -10.75 -13.43 0.98
C CYS A 59 -9.86 -12.61 0.03
N LYS A 60 -10.15 -12.66 -1.27
CA LYS A 60 -9.42 -11.84 -2.25
C LYS A 60 -9.63 -10.36 -1.93
N GLY A 61 -8.52 -9.66 -1.73
CA GLY A 61 -8.51 -8.24 -1.40
C GLY A 61 -8.42 -7.90 0.07
N TYR A 62 -8.33 -8.90 0.92
CA TYR A 62 -7.78 -8.72 2.25
C TYR A 62 -6.25 -8.78 2.19
N ILE A 63 -5.58 -7.74 2.69
CA ILE A 63 -4.12 -7.69 2.77
C ILE A 63 -3.65 -8.12 4.17
N TYR A 64 -4.00 -7.34 5.20
CA TYR A 64 -3.77 -7.67 6.61
C TYR A 64 -4.67 -6.85 7.54
N GLU A 65 -4.80 -7.28 8.79
CA GLU A 65 -5.48 -6.52 9.83
C GLU A 65 -4.70 -5.25 10.16
N GLY A 66 -5.37 -4.10 10.15
CA GLY A 66 -4.73 -2.80 10.32
C GLY A 66 -4.13 -2.21 9.04
N PHE A 67 -4.17 -2.91 7.91
CA PHE A 67 -3.69 -2.38 6.63
C PHE A 67 -4.33 -1.04 6.25
N PRO A 68 -5.67 -0.88 6.26
CA PRO A 68 -6.27 0.41 5.93
C PRO A 68 -5.82 1.54 6.85
N GLN A 69 -5.71 1.26 8.16
CA GLN A 69 -5.25 2.25 9.14
C GLN A 69 -3.79 2.64 8.91
N ALA A 70 -2.90 1.67 8.66
CA ALA A 70 -1.50 1.95 8.38
C ALA A 70 -1.32 2.83 7.13
N VAL A 71 -2.12 2.59 6.08
CA VAL A 71 -2.11 3.43 4.87
C VAL A 71 -2.63 4.84 5.16
N GLN A 72 -3.69 4.96 5.97
CA GLN A 72 -4.21 6.25 6.42
C GLN A 72 -3.17 7.01 7.26
N ASP A 73 -2.48 6.35 8.19
CA ASP A 73 -1.44 6.97 9.02
C ASP A 73 -0.24 7.45 8.19
N ILE A 74 0.10 6.73 7.11
CA ILE A 74 1.12 7.17 6.14
C ILE A 74 0.64 8.41 5.39
N PHE A 75 -0.63 8.42 4.95
CA PHE A 75 -1.24 9.55 4.24
C PHE A 75 -1.31 10.81 5.12
N ASP A 76 -1.77 10.67 6.36
CA ASP A 76 -1.89 11.74 7.35
C ASP A 76 -0.53 12.15 7.96
N ARG A 77 0.57 11.48 7.56
CA ARG A 77 1.94 11.71 8.04
C ARG A 77 2.09 11.53 9.56
N THR A 78 1.27 10.67 10.16
CA THR A 78 1.32 10.31 11.58
C THR A 78 2.11 9.03 11.83
N SER A 79 2.38 8.24 10.77
CA SER A 79 3.20 7.03 10.83
C SER A 79 4.69 7.32 10.96
N ALA A 80 5.44 6.37 11.55
CA ALA A 80 6.90 6.33 11.48
C ALA A 80 7.41 6.05 10.05
N ILE A 81 6.52 5.63 9.16
CA ILE A 81 6.76 5.49 7.72
C ILE A 81 6.30 6.76 7.01
N GLN A 82 7.18 7.37 6.23
CA GLN A 82 6.93 8.61 5.50
C GLN A 82 7.22 8.42 4.01
N CYS A 83 6.60 9.25 3.17
CA CYS A 83 6.92 9.35 1.75
C CYS A 83 7.58 10.71 1.48
N ASN A 84 8.62 10.72 0.63
CA ASN A 84 9.22 11.97 0.15
C ASN A 84 8.59 12.48 -1.16
N PHE A 85 7.47 11.89 -1.56
CA PHE A 85 6.64 12.27 -2.69
C PHE A 85 5.21 12.51 -2.20
N ASP A 86 4.45 13.31 -2.96
CA ASP A 86 3.08 13.61 -2.61
C ASP A 86 2.16 12.43 -2.91
N LEU A 87 1.35 12.08 -1.94
CA LEU A 87 0.31 11.08 -2.08
C LEU A 87 -0.94 11.75 -2.66
N HIS A 88 -1.43 11.24 -3.78
CA HIS A 88 -2.68 11.70 -4.37
C HIS A 88 -3.88 11.29 -3.52
N THR A 89 -4.95 12.08 -3.56
CA THR A 89 -6.24 11.72 -2.95
C THR A 89 -6.78 10.43 -3.56
N SER A 90 -7.06 9.45 -2.70
CA SER A 90 -7.75 8.22 -3.10
C SER A 90 -9.26 8.29 -2.82
N PRO A 91 -10.06 7.42 -3.44
CA PRO A 91 -11.47 7.27 -3.08
C PRO A 91 -11.62 6.95 -1.60
N THR A 92 -12.59 7.56 -0.95
CA THR A 92 -12.85 7.30 0.48
C THR A 92 -13.51 5.92 0.66
N PRO A 93 -13.33 5.24 1.80
CA PRO A 93 -14.04 4.00 2.09
C PRO A 93 -15.57 4.13 1.95
N GLU A 94 -16.13 5.30 2.26
CA GLU A 94 -17.55 5.64 2.12
C GLU A 94 -17.99 5.64 0.64
N GLU A 95 -17.24 6.31 -0.24
CA GLU A 95 -17.50 6.31 -1.68
C GLU A 95 -17.45 4.89 -2.27
N VAL A 96 -16.49 4.09 -1.82
CA VAL A 96 -16.35 2.70 -2.25
C VAL A 96 -17.52 1.86 -1.74
N LEU A 97 -17.91 2.04 -0.47
CA LEU A 97 -19.02 1.30 0.13
C LEU A 97 -20.35 1.60 -0.57
N GLU A 98 -20.66 2.87 -0.84
CA GLU A 98 -21.89 3.24 -1.55
C GLU A 98 -21.92 2.68 -2.98
N LYS A 99 -20.78 2.66 -3.68
CA LYS A 99 -20.67 2.04 -5.01
C LYS A 99 -20.88 0.52 -4.99
N GLN A 100 -20.55 -0.14 -3.89
CA GLN A 100 -20.57 -1.61 -3.75
C GLN A 100 -21.77 -2.12 -2.91
N LYS A 101 -22.67 -1.22 -2.50
CA LYS A 101 -23.82 -1.53 -1.66
C LYS A 101 -24.73 -2.55 -2.32
N GLY A 102 -25.14 -3.57 -1.57
CA GLY A 102 -26.00 -4.66 -2.05
C GLY A 102 -25.33 -5.64 -3.01
N GLN A 103 -24.04 -5.50 -3.30
CA GLN A 103 -23.31 -6.45 -4.13
C GLN A 103 -22.87 -7.70 -3.35
N SER A 104 -22.77 -8.83 -4.05
CA SER A 104 -22.30 -10.08 -3.45
C SER A 104 -20.79 -10.07 -3.19
N LEU A 105 -20.31 -10.95 -2.30
CA LEU A 105 -18.87 -11.11 -2.02
C LEU A 105 -18.06 -11.35 -3.31
N GLN A 106 -18.60 -12.13 -4.26
CA GLN A 106 -17.94 -12.37 -5.56
C GLN A 106 -17.76 -11.08 -6.38
N ALA A 107 -18.69 -10.12 -6.26
CA ALA A 107 -18.57 -8.83 -6.93
C ALA A 107 -17.50 -7.94 -6.26
N TRP A 108 -17.36 -8.01 -4.94
CA TRP A 108 -16.23 -7.42 -4.21
C TRP A 108 -14.89 -7.98 -4.68
N GLU A 109 -14.78 -9.30 -4.83
CA GLU A 109 -13.56 -9.94 -5.35
C GLU A 109 -13.24 -9.52 -6.79
N LYS A 110 -14.26 -9.31 -7.62
CA LYS A 110 -14.08 -8.79 -9.00
C LYS A 110 -13.68 -7.33 -9.01
N ALA A 111 -14.26 -6.51 -8.13
CA ALA A 111 -13.88 -5.11 -7.97
C ALA A 111 -12.42 -4.99 -7.51
N TRP A 112 -12.00 -5.93 -6.67
CA TRP A 112 -10.60 -6.14 -6.35
C TRP A 112 -9.78 -6.54 -7.58
N ALA A 113 -10.15 -7.60 -8.31
CA ALA A 113 -9.36 -8.03 -9.47
C ALA A 113 -9.20 -6.96 -10.59
N ARG A 114 -10.03 -5.90 -10.58
CA ARG A 114 -10.01 -4.80 -11.55
C ARG A 114 -9.03 -3.66 -11.22
N HIS A 115 -8.14 -3.78 -10.23
CA HIS A 115 -7.08 -2.78 -10.08
C HIS A 115 -6.09 -2.92 -11.24
N GLU A 116 -6.06 -1.92 -12.10
CA GLU A 116 -5.00 -1.70 -13.09
C GLU A 116 -4.12 -0.50 -12.66
N PRO A 117 -2.85 -0.47 -13.08
CA PRO A 117 -2.23 -1.30 -14.12
C PRO A 117 -1.52 -2.56 -13.58
N SER A 118 -1.47 -3.60 -14.41
CA SER A 118 -0.67 -4.82 -14.14
C SER A 118 0.84 -4.59 -14.17
N LYS A 119 1.30 -3.43 -14.67
CA LYS A 119 2.71 -3.08 -14.85
C LYS A 119 2.92 -1.57 -14.71
N PHE A 120 3.88 -1.18 -13.89
CA PHE A 120 4.40 0.18 -13.83
C PHE A 120 5.71 0.24 -14.61
N GLN A 121 5.84 1.19 -15.52
CA GLN A 121 7.12 1.51 -16.13
C GLN A 121 7.91 2.38 -15.16
N THR A 122 8.94 1.79 -14.56
CA THR A 122 9.99 2.55 -13.90
C THR A 122 10.85 3.26 -14.96
N ALA A 123 11.71 4.18 -14.54
CA ALA A 123 12.73 4.79 -15.40
C ALA A 123 13.47 3.71 -16.25
N PRO A 124 14.01 4.05 -17.44
CA PRO A 124 14.77 3.09 -18.25
C PRO A 124 15.78 2.33 -17.39
N PRO A 125 15.94 1.02 -17.63
CA PRO A 125 16.44 0.09 -16.64
C PRO A 125 17.76 0.59 -16.04
N LEU A 126 17.87 0.45 -14.71
CA LEU A 126 19.18 0.49 -14.06
C LEU A 126 20.13 -0.39 -14.87
N PRO A 127 21.40 0.02 -15.06
CA PRO A 127 22.40 -0.78 -15.75
C PRO A 127 22.29 -2.25 -15.28
N PRO A 128 22.34 -3.23 -16.19
CA PRO A 128 22.30 -4.63 -15.80
C PRO A 128 23.19 -4.93 -14.59
N TRP A 129 22.70 -5.74 -13.64
CA TRP A 129 23.38 -5.97 -12.36
C TRP A 129 24.86 -6.41 -12.51
N HIS A 130 25.18 -7.10 -13.60
CA HIS A 130 26.53 -7.55 -13.93
C HIS A 130 27.52 -6.40 -14.22
N LEU A 131 27.03 -5.19 -14.52
CA LEU A 131 27.84 -3.98 -14.70
C LEU A 131 28.25 -3.35 -13.37
N PHE A 132 27.53 -3.61 -12.27
CA PHE A 132 27.89 -3.11 -10.93
C PHE A 132 28.97 -3.94 -10.25
N ARG A 133 29.18 -5.20 -10.66
CA ARG A 133 30.21 -6.10 -10.10
C ARG A 133 31.63 -5.50 -10.15
N TRP A 134 31.87 -4.59 -11.10
CA TRP A 134 33.20 -4.02 -11.35
C TRP A 134 33.42 -2.64 -10.71
N ARG A 135 32.37 -2.01 -10.16
CA ARG A 135 32.55 -0.78 -9.36
C ARG A 135 32.90 -1.17 -7.93
N ARG A 136 34.21 -1.32 -7.67
CA ARG A 136 34.79 -1.30 -6.31
C ARG A 136 34.47 0.04 -5.66
N ALA A 137 33.29 0.16 -5.07
CA ALA A 137 32.87 1.30 -4.27
C ALA A 137 32.51 0.83 -2.85
N LEU A 138 33.46 0.13 -2.21
CA LEU A 138 33.49 -0.02 -0.76
C LEU A 138 34.98 0.10 -0.36
N PRO A 139 35.38 1.15 0.38
CA PRO A 139 36.70 1.16 1.00
C PRO A 139 36.72 0.10 2.10
N TRP A 140 37.84 -0.62 2.19
CA TRP A 140 38.14 -1.53 3.29
C TRP A 140 38.33 -0.77 4.60
#